data_AF-A0A2V7SML2-F1
#
_entry.id   AF-A0A2V7SML2-F1
#
_cell.length_a   1.000
_cell.length_b   1.000
_cell.length_c   1.000
_cell.angle_alpha   90.00
_cell.angle_beta   90.00
_cell.angle_gamma   90.00
#
_symmetry.space_group_name_H-M   'P 1'
#
loop_
_entity.id
_entity.type
_entity.pdbx_description
1 polymer ?
#
loop_
_entity_poly.entity_id
_entity_poly.type
_entity_poly.pdbx_seq_one_letter_code
_entity_poly.pdbx_strand_id
1 'polypeptide(L)'
;MRKPVRIALRIVGGLVGLILLVVLTASVVSGMRLRKHYDVTGKAVPVPSDSASLARGKALAALYGCSGCHTSTLAGQQMIDAFPFAKLASSNLTRGEGGIGGQYSDADWDRAVRHGVRWDGTPLFIMPAHVFNRMSDDDELHALFTYLHQVPNQRTAGA
;
A
#
# COMPACT_ATOMS: atom_id res chain seq x y z
N MET A 1 27.51 -35.65 31.50
CA MET A 1 27.76 -34.73 30.35
C MET A 1 29.18 -34.19 30.38
N ARG A 2 29.91 -34.27 29.26
CA ARG A 2 31.28 -33.74 29.13
C ARG A 2 31.26 -32.20 29.18
N LYS A 3 32.24 -31.57 29.84
CA LYS A 3 32.40 -30.10 29.93
C LYS A 3 32.17 -29.34 28.60
N PRO A 4 32.70 -29.76 27.43
CA PRO A 4 32.45 -29.09 26.16
C PRO A 4 30.97 -29.04 25.74
N VAL A 5 30.19 -30.09 26.05
CA VAL A 5 28.76 -30.17 25.70
C VAL A 5 27.95 -29.14 26.48
N ARG A 6 28.29 -28.87 27.75
CA ARG A 6 27.63 -27.84 28.56
C ARG A 6 27.92 -26.43 28.07
N ILE A 7 29.14 -26.19 27.57
CA ILE A 7 29.54 -24.89 27.00
C ILE A 7 28.81 -24.67 25.67
N ALA A 8 28.77 -25.67 24.79
CA ALA A 8 28.06 -25.61 23.53
C ALA A 8 26.55 -25.31 23.73
N LEU A 9 25.89 -25.99 24.68
CA LEU A 9 24.48 -25.72 25.01
C LEU A 9 24.22 -24.30 25.50
N ARG A 10 25.13 -23.72 26.29
CA ARG A 10 25.01 -22.32 26.75
C ARG A 10 25.17 -21.33 25.61
N ILE A 11 26.11 -21.58 24.70
CA ILE A 11 26.32 -20.74 23.51
C ILE A 11 25.09 -20.81 22.60
N VAL A 12 24.60 -22.01 22.29
CA VAL A 12 23.40 -22.19 21.46
C VAL A 12 22.18 -21.54 22.13
N GLY A 13 21.97 -21.75 23.42
CA GLY A 13 20.89 -21.10 24.17
C GLY A 13 20.98 -19.57 24.15
N GLY A 14 22.20 -19.02 24.29
CA GLY A 14 22.44 -17.59 24.18
C GLY A 14 22.14 -17.04 22.78
N LEU A 15 22.57 -17.73 21.73
CA LEU A 15 22.28 -17.37 20.33
C LEU A 15 20.78 -17.43 20.03
N VAL A 16 20.08 -18.47 20.47
CA VAL A 16 18.63 -18.60 20.30
C VAL A 16 17.90 -17.49 21.06
N GLY A 17 18.28 -17.20 22.30
CA GLY A 17 17.73 -16.10 23.08
C GLY A 17 17.93 -14.73 22.40
N LEU A 18 19.12 -14.50 21.84
CA LEU A 18 19.42 -13.29 21.08
C LEU A 18 18.56 -13.18 19.81
N ILE A 19 18.42 -14.26 19.04
CA ILE A 19 17.58 -14.27 17.84
C ILE A 19 16.13 -13.98 18.20
N LEU A 20 15.58 -14.61 19.24
CA LEU A 20 14.21 -14.36 19.68
C LEU A 20 14.01 -12.91 20.12
N LEU A 21 14.98 -12.33 20.83
CA LEU A 21 14.94 -10.92 21.22
C LEU A 21 14.96 -9.98 20.01
N VAL A 22 15.82 -10.26 19.01
CA VAL A 22 15.89 -9.48 17.76
C VAL A 22 14.57 -9.58 16.97
N VAL A 23 14.01 -10.79 16.84
CA VAL A 23 12.72 -10.97 16.15
C VAL A 23 11.60 -10.24 16.89
N LEU A 24 11.51 -10.39 18.21
CA LEU A 24 10.48 -9.71 19.01
C LEU A 24 10.58 -8.18 18.89
N THR A 25 11.79 -7.63 19.03
CA THR A 25 12.01 -6.18 18.89
C THR A 25 11.68 -5.69 17.48
N ALA A 26 12.07 -6.41 16.43
CA ALA A 26 11.73 -6.08 15.06
C ALA A 26 10.20 -6.11 14.83
N SER A 27 9.49 -7.11 15.34
CA SER A 27 8.02 -7.21 15.24
C SER A 27 7.32 -6.05 15.96
N VAL A 28 7.77 -5.68 17.16
CA VAL A 28 7.21 -4.55 17.92
C VAL A 28 7.44 -3.23 17.19
N VAL A 29 8.68 -2.96 16.76
CA VAL A 29 9.03 -1.73 16.03
C VAL A 29 8.29 -1.65 14.70
N SER A 30 8.21 -2.76 13.95
CA SER A 30 7.44 -2.83 12.71
C SER A 30 5.96 -2.53 12.94
N GLY A 31 5.35 -3.15 13.95
CA GLY A 31 3.96 -2.89 14.33
C GLY A 31 3.72 -1.45 14.78
N MET A 32 4.68 -0.80 15.44
CA MET A 32 4.60 0.62 15.79
C MET A 32 4.67 1.51 14.53
N ARG A 33 5.54 1.19 13.57
CA ARG A 33 5.68 1.97 12.33
C ARG A 33 4.43 1.85 11.45
N LEU A 34 3.86 0.66 11.32
CA LEU A 34 2.66 0.41 10.52
C LEU A 34 1.39 1.06 11.09
N ARG A 35 1.36 1.32 12.40
CA ARG A 35 0.25 1.97 13.11
C ARG A 35 0.49 3.46 13.39
N LYS A 36 1.64 4.00 12.96
CA LYS A 36 1.93 5.41 13.17
C LYS A 36 0.95 6.24 12.33
N HIS A 37 0.24 7.14 12.97
CA HIS A 37 -0.58 8.13 12.26
C HIS A 37 0.29 9.30 11.80
N TYR A 38 0.13 9.66 10.54
CA TYR A 38 0.73 10.83 9.92
C TYR A 38 -0.37 11.84 9.64
N ASP A 39 -0.17 13.06 10.13
CA ASP A 39 -1.03 14.19 9.79
C ASP A 39 -0.54 14.79 8.47
N VAL A 40 -1.01 14.21 7.37
CA VAL A 40 -0.84 14.75 6.02
C VAL A 40 -2.20 15.22 5.57
N THR A 41 -2.31 16.50 5.22
CA THR A 41 -3.49 17.05 4.57
C THR A 41 -3.31 16.92 3.07
N GLY A 42 -4.11 16.07 2.42
CA GLY A 42 -4.12 15.99 0.96
C GLY A 42 -4.80 17.22 0.35
N LYS A 43 -4.45 17.52 -0.89
CA LYS A 43 -5.07 18.57 -1.68
C LYS A 43 -6.24 18.01 -2.48
N ALA A 44 -7.38 18.69 -2.46
CA ALA A 44 -8.47 18.39 -3.38
C ALA A 44 -8.04 18.77 -4.81
N VAL A 45 -7.67 17.76 -5.59
CA VAL A 45 -7.34 17.91 -7.01
C VAL A 45 -8.65 17.86 -7.81
N PRO A 46 -8.87 18.76 -8.79
CA PRO A 46 -10.05 18.68 -9.65
C PRO A 46 -10.17 17.32 -10.33
N VAL A 47 -11.39 16.83 -10.54
CA VAL A 47 -11.65 15.58 -11.27
C VAL A 47 -12.57 15.87 -12.47
N PRO A 48 -12.01 16.27 -13.62
CA PRO A 48 -12.80 16.47 -14.83
C PRO A 48 -13.50 15.20 -15.28
N SER A 49 -14.63 15.33 -15.98
CA SER A 49 -15.37 14.19 -16.55
C SER A 49 -15.21 14.08 -18.07
N ASP A 50 -14.28 14.81 -18.68
CA ASP A 50 -14.07 14.79 -20.12
C ASP A 50 -13.28 13.55 -20.58
N SER A 51 -13.47 13.19 -21.85
CA SER A 51 -12.87 11.99 -22.42
C SER A 51 -11.35 12.08 -22.60
N ALA A 52 -10.79 13.29 -22.74
CA ALA A 52 -9.35 13.48 -22.89
C ALA A 52 -8.64 13.22 -21.55
N SER A 53 -9.14 13.79 -20.45
CA SER A 53 -8.67 13.51 -19.10
C SER A 53 -8.77 12.03 -18.75
N LEU A 54 -9.87 11.37 -19.14
CA LEU A 54 -10.03 9.92 -18.94
C LEU A 54 -8.97 9.11 -19.69
N ALA A 55 -8.74 9.40 -20.98
CA ALA A 55 -7.75 8.71 -21.79
C ALA A 55 -6.31 8.94 -21.27
N ARG A 56 -6.01 10.19 -20.87
CA ARG A 56 -4.74 10.59 -20.26
C ARG A 56 -4.49 9.85 -18.95
N GLY A 57 -5.50 9.79 -18.08
CA GLY A 57 -5.45 9.08 -16.81
C GLY A 57 -5.20 7.59 -16.97
N LYS A 58 -5.87 6.95 -17.94
CA LYS A 58 -5.63 5.54 -18.28
C LYS A 58 -4.19 5.31 -18.75
N ALA A 59 -3.66 6.20 -19.58
CA ALA A 59 -2.27 6.12 -20.05
C ALA A 59 -1.27 6.31 -18.91
N LEU A 60 -1.52 7.25 -17.99
CA LEU A 60 -0.72 7.45 -16.78
C LEU A 60 -0.73 6.21 -15.88
N ALA A 61 -1.90 5.65 -15.59
CA ALA A 61 -2.01 4.44 -14.77
C ALA A 61 -1.23 3.25 -15.36
N ALA A 62 -1.18 3.14 -16.69
CA ALA A 62 -0.37 2.15 -17.39
C ALA A 62 1.13 2.46 -17.30
N LEU A 63 1.53 3.71 -17.56
CA LEU A 63 2.92 4.16 -17.54
C LEU A 63 3.57 3.99 -16.17
N TYR A 64 2.82 4.34 -15.12
CA TYR A 64 3.27 4.25 -13.73
C TYR A 64 3.01 2.87 -13.10
N GLY A 65 2.52 1.90 -13.89
CA GLY A 65 2.46 0.49 -13.48
C GLY A 65 1.42 0.18 -12.40
N CYS A 66 0.34 0.97 -12.28
CA CYS A 66 -0.70 0.75 -11.26
C CYS A 66 -1.27 -0.68 -11.32
N SER A 67 -1.43 -1.22 -12.54
CA SER A 67 -1.96 -2.57 -12.76
C SER A 67 -1.02 -3.71 -12.33
N GLY A 68 0.28 -3.44 -12.14
CA GLY A 68 1.23 -4.45 -11.66
C GLY A 68 0.91 -4.90 -10.24
N CYS A 69 0.51 -3.96 -9.39
CA CYS A 69 0.08 -4.26 -8.03
C CYS A 69 -1.43 -4.46 -7.92
N HIS A 70 -2.23 -3.61 -8.59
CA HIS A 70 -3.68 -3.57 -8.42
C HIS A 70 -4.45 -4.44 -9.42
N THR A 71 -3.77 -5.25 -10.25
CA THR A 71 -4.34 -6.01 -11.39
C THR A 71 -4.81 -5.11 -12.53
N SER A 72 -5.07 -5.69 -13.70
CA SER A 72 -5.55 -4.96 -14.89
C SER A 72 -6.90 -4.28 -14.70
N THR A 73 -7.71 -4.77 -13.76
CA THR A 73 -9.03 -4.20 -13.43
C THR A 73 -8.97 -3.21 -12.26
N LEU A 74 -7.77 -2.96 -11.71
CA LEU A 74 -7.54 -2.19 -10.48
C LEU A 74 -8.29 -2.72 -9.24
N ALA A 75 -8.77 -3.97 -9.30
CA ALA A 75 -9.51 -4.60 -8.21
C ALA A 75 -8.61 -5.08 -7.06
N GLY A 76 -7.30 -4.91 -7.15
CA GLY A 76 -6.37 -5.46 -6.16
C GLY A 76 -6.28 -6.98 -6.19
N GLN A 77 -5.34 -7.52 -5.43
CA GLN A 77 -5.12 -8.96 -5.29
C GLN A 77 -4.37 -9.27 -3.99
N GLN A 78 -4.50 -10.52 -3.55
CA GLN A 78 -3.63 -11.06 -2.52
C GLN A 78 -2.24 -11.35 -3.13
N MET A 79 -1.22 -10.62 -2.68
CA MET A 79 0.14 -10.73 -3.21
C MET A 79 0.96 -11.79 -2.48
N ILE A 80 0.81 -11.85 -1.15
CA ILE A 80 1.50 -12.83 -0.29
C ILE A 80 0.48 -13.34 0.71
N ASP A 81 0.39 -14.66 0.82
CA ASP A 81 -0.34 -15.34 1.88
C ASP A 81 0.51 -16.48 2.44
N ALA A 82 1.30 -16.13 3.45
CA ALA A 82 2.20 -17.01 4.17
C ALA A 82 1.89 -16.92 5.65
N PHE A 83 0.62 -17.09 6.03
CA PHE A 83 0.20 -17.10 7.44
C PHE A 83 0.99 -18.15 8.24
N PRO A 84 1.44 -17.85 9.48
CA PRO A 84 1.27 -16.61 10.25
C PRO A 84 2.37 -15.56 10.03
N PHE A 85 3.25 -15.75 9.04
CA PHE A 85 4.45 -14.94 8.84
C PHE A 85 4.21 -13.66 8.05
N ALA A 86 3.42 -13.70 6.96
CA ALA A 86 3.14 -12.53 6.13
C ALA A 86 1.81 -12.65 5.40
N LYS A 87 1.03 -11.56 5.42
CA LYS A 87 -0.13 -11.38 4.53
C LYS A 87 -0.04 -9.99 3.91
N LEU A 88 0.04 -9.96 2.58
CA LEU A 88 0.14 -8.73 1.81
C LEU A 88 -0.91 -8.74 0.71
N ALA A 89 -1.66 -7.66 0.62
CA ALA A 89 -2.64 -7.46 -0.44
C ALA A 89 -2.55 -6.02 -0.94
N SER A 90 -2.81 -5.85 -2.24
CA SER A 90 -3.11 -4.53 -2.81
C SER A 90 -4.58 -4.21 -2.64
N SER A 91 -4.89 -2.93 -2.46
CA SER A 91 -6.27 -2.47 -2.31
C SER A 91 -7.07 -2.59 -3.60
N ASN A 92 -8.36 -2.89 -3.49
CA ASN A 92 -9.31 -2.74 -4.58
C ASN A 92 -9.62 -1.26 -4.78
N LEU A 93 -9.12 -0.64 -5.85
CA LEU A 93 -9.29 0.79 -6.11
C LEU A 93 -10.67 1.14 -6.66
N THR A 94 -11.47 0.15 -7.05
CA THR A 94 -12.79 0.37 -7.63
C THR A 94 -13.81 0.80 -6.57
N ARG A 95 -15.00 1.20 -7.02
CA ARG A 95 -16.15 1.49 -6.15
C ARG A 95 -17.03 0.25 -5.88
N GLY A 96 -16.59 -0.93 -6.32
CA GLY A 96 -17.29 -2.20 -6.12
C GLY A 96 -17.20 -2.73 -4.68
N GLU A 97 -17.77 -3.92 -4.46
CA GLU A 97 -17.73 -4.60 -3.16
C GLU A 97 -16.28 -4.89 -2.72
N GLY A 98 -15.92 -4.44 -1.51
CA GLY A 98 -14.55 -4.50 -1.00
C GLY A 98 -13.60 -3.42 -1.54
N GLY A 99 -14.12 -2.52 -2.37
CA GLY A 99 -13.40 -1.39 -2.97
C GLY A 99 -13.24 -0.18 -2.04
N ILE A 100 -12.12 0.53 -2.18
CA ILE A 100 -11.84 1.78 -1.46
C ILE A 100 -12.25 3.02 -2.27
N GLY A 101 -12.57 2.90 -3.56
CA GLY A 101 -12.81 4.06 -4.41
C GLY A 101 -14.06 4.87 -4.07
N GLY A 102 -14.99 4.30 -3.29
CA GLY A 102 -16.12 5.03 -2.71
C GLY A 102 -15.85 5.61 -1.33
N GLN A 103 -14.76 5.21 -0.66
CA GLN A 103 -14.41 5.66 0.69
C GLN A 103 -13.48 6.87 0.68
N TYR A 104 -12.69 7.04 -0.38
CA TYR A 104 -11.72 8.11 -0.52
C TYR A 104 -12.35 9.35 -1.13
N SER A 105 -12.19 10.50 -0.47
CA SER A 105 -12.35 11.81 -1.11
C SER A 105 -11.20 12.11 -2.06
N ASP A 106 -11.32 13.16 -2.87
CA ASP A 106 -10.26 13.59 -3.80
C ASP A 106 -8.97 13.97 -3.05
N ALA A 107 -9.11 14.57 -1.87
CA ALA A 107 -7.98 14.86 -0.98
C ALA A 107 -7.37 13.58 -0.38
N ASP A 108 -8.16 12.55 -0.13
CA ASP A 108 -7.64 11.26 0.34
C ASP A 108 -6.86 10.54 -0.76
N TRP A 109 -7.31 10.63 -2.00
CA TRP A 109 -6.60 10.10 -3.15
C TRP A 109 -5.24 10.75 -3.30
N ASP A 110 -5.18 12.07 -3.19
CA ASP A 110 -3.94 12.82 -3.18
C ASP A 110 -2.99 12.38 -2.06
N ARG A 111 -3.53 12.30 -0.85
CA ARG A 111 -2.80 11.85 0.34
C ARG A 111 -2.23 10.44 0.16
N ALA A 112 -2.99 9.51 -0.40
CA ALA A 112 -2.51 8.16 -0.64
C ALA A 112 -1.47 8.11 -1.76
N VAL A 113 -1.73 8.76 -2.88
CA VAL A 113 -0.91 8.63 -4.09
C VAL A 113 0.40 9.39 -3.97
N ARG A 114 0.36 10.67 -3.55
CA ARG A 114 1.59 11.49 -3.44
C ARG A 114 2.34 11.27 -2.14
N HIS A 115 1.65 10.96 -1.05
CA HIS A 115 2.26 10.93 0.29
C HIS A 115 2.34 9.53 0.91
N GLY A 116 1.69 8.54 0.32
CA GLY A 116 1.73 7.17 0.84
C GLY A 116 0.99 7.04 2.17
N VAL A 117 -0.05 7.85 2.40
CA VAL A 117 -0.82 7.86 3.65
C VAL A 117 -2.28 7.55 3.33
N ARG A 118 -2.86 6.59 4.06
CA ARG A 118 -4.27 6.20 3.89
C ARG A 118 -5.22 7.27 4.41
N TRP A 119 -6.50 7.09 4.10
CA TRP A 119 -7.56 7.98 4.61
C TRP A 119 -7.63 8.05 6.16
N ASP A 120 -7.20 6.99 6.84
CA ASP A 120 -7.13 6.91 8.31
C ASP A 120 -5.83 7.50 8.90
N GLY A 121 -4.92 8.00 8.07
CA GLY A 121 -3.63 8.56 8.47
C GLY A 121 -2.51 7.52 8.67
N THR A 122 -2.77 6.23 8.49
CA THR A 122 -1.73 5.20 8.58
C THR A 122 -0.93 5.08 7.27
N PRO A 123 0.35 4.65 7.30
CA PRO A 123 1.17 4.58 6.10
C PRO A 123 0.76 3.42 5.18
N LEU A 124 0.85 3.66 3.88
CA LEU A 124 0.89 2.63 2.86
C LEU A 124 2.28 1.97 2.87
N PHE A 125 2.30 0.65 3.04
CA PHE A 125 3.56 -0.06 3.28
C PHE A 125 4.42 -0.25 2.00
N ILE A 126 3.80 -0.57 0.87
CA ILE A 126 4.50 -0.95 -0.38
C ILE A 126 4.20 -0.01 -1.55
N MET A 127 3.10 0.74 -1.48
CA MET A 127 2.73 1.65 -2.56
C MET A 127 3.82 2.73 -2.74
N PRO A 128 4.39 2.89 -3.95
CA PRO A 128 5.58 3.71 -4.16
C PRO A 128 5.22 5.20 -4.36
N ALA A 129 4.75 5.87 -3.30
CA ALA A 129 4.31 7.27 -3.35
C ALA A 129 5.37 8.25 -3.89
N HIS A 130 6.65 7.96 -3.67
CA HIS A 130 7.77 8.75 -4.18
C HIS A 130 7.83 8.86 -5.71
N VAL A 131 7.17 7.95 -6.43
CA VAL A 131 7.09 7.99 -7.90
C VAL A 131 6.05 9.03 -8.36
N PHE A 132 5.02 9.28 -7.55
CA PHE A 132 3.88 10.14 -7.90
C PHE A 132 3.96 11.53 -7.25
N ASN A 133 4.82 11.72 -6.25
CA ASN A 133 4.87 12.93 -5.42
C ASN A 133 5.14 14.25 -6.17
N ARG A 134 5.62 14.19 -7.42
CA ARG A 134 5.91 15.34 -8.28
C ARG A 134 4.90 15.54 -9.41
N MET A 135 3.86 14.72 -9.48
CA MET A 135 2.83 14.88 -10.49
C MET A 135 2.14 16.24 -10.33
N SER A 136 1.92 16.90 -11.47
CA SER A 136 1.18 18.16 -11.53
C SER A 136 -0.30 17.94 -11.20
N ASP A 137 -0.91 18.90 -10.50
CA ASP A 137 -2.34 18.84 -10.18
C ASP A 137 -3.19 18.93 -11.47
N ASP A 138 -2.84 19.88 -12.35
CA ASP A 138 -3.69 20.31 -13.47
C ASP A 138 -3.50 19.51 -14.79
N ASP A 139 -2.60 18.52 -14.84
CA ASP A 139 -2.43 17.60 -15.99
C ASP A 139 -2.35 16.12 -15.56
N GLU A 140 -1.52 15.78 -14.57
CA GLU A 140 -1.26 14.38 -14.27
C GLU A 140 -2.22 13.81 -13.22
N LEU A 141 -2.34 14.45 -12.06
CA LEU A 141 -3.18 13.95 -10.97
C LEU A 141 -4.65 14.06 -11.30
N HIS A 142 -5.12 15.19 -11.84
CA HIS A 142 -6.54 15.33 -12.19
C HIS A 142 -6.98 14.24 -13.18
N ALA A 143 -6.15 13.92 -14.18
CA ALA A 143 -6.43 12.92 -15.19
C ALA A 143 -6.36 11.51 -14.60
N LEU A 144 -5.32 11.22 -13.82
CA LEU A 144 -5.20 9.95 -13.11
C LEU A 144 -6.42 9.69 -12.22
N PHE A 145 -6.84 10.69 -11.44
CA PHE A 145 -8.01 10.57 -10.56
C PHE A 145 -9.30 10.44 -11.36
N THR A 146 -9.47 11.20 -12.45
CA THR A 146 -10.59 11.02 -13.40
C THR A 146 -10.71 9.57 -13.83
N TYR A 147 -9.60 8.94 -14.21
CA TYR A 147 -9.61 7.53 -14.57
C TYR A 147 -9.95 6.63 -13.39
N LEU A 148 -9.33 6.81 -12.23
CA LEU A 148 -9.59 6.00 -11.03
C LEU A 148 -11.06 6.06 -10.58
N HIS A 149 -11.70 7.24 -10.67
CA HIS A 149 -13.11 7.41 -10.33
C HIS A 149 -14.08 6.74 -11.30
N GLN A 150 -13.65 6.49 -12.54
CA GLN A 150 -14.44 5.85 -13.59
C GLN A 150 -14.11 4.37 -13.81
N VAL A 151 -13.19 3.80 -13.02
CA VAL A 151 -12.92 2.36 -13.13
C VAL A 151 -14.19 1.59 -12.78
N PRO A 152 -14.60 0.62 -13.63
CA PRO A 152 -15.79 -0.18 -13.37
C PRO A 152 -15.76 -0.87 -12.00
N ASN A 153 -16.93 -1.10 -11.43
CA ASN A 153 -17.04 -1.83 -10.18
C ASN A 153 -16.56 -3.27 -10.37
N GLN A 154 -15.59 -3.70 -9.56
CA GLN A 154 -15.03 -5.04 -9.62
C GLN A 154 -14.86 -5.59 -8.21
N ARG A 155 -15.06 -6.89 -8.04
CA ARG A 155 -14.69 -7.60 -6.81
C ARG A 155 -13.19 -7.86 -6.80
N THR A 156 -12.60 -7.85 -5.62
CA THR A 156 -11.18 -8.13 -5.44
C THR A 156 -10.82 -9.50 -6.00
N ALA A 157 -9.75 -9.58 -6.79
CA ALA A 157 -9.32 -10.85 -7.37
C ALA A 157 -8.74 -11.77 -6.28
N GLY A 158 -9.28 -12.98 -6.15
CA GLY A 158 -8.82 -13.98 -5.18
C GLY A 158 -9.25 -13.74 -3.74
N ALA A 159 -10.32 -12.94 -3.52
CA ALA A 159 -11.01 -12.84 -2.23
C ALA A 159 -11.98 -14.00 -2.01
#